data_AF-A0A7S4QJV2-F1
#
_entry.id   AF-A0A7S4QJV2-F1
#
_cell.length_a   1.000
_cell.length_b   1.000
_cell.length_c   1.000
_cell.angle_alpha   90.00
_cell.angle_beta   90.00
_cell.angle_gamma   90.00
#
_symmetry.space_group_name_H-M   'P 1'
#
loop_
_entity.id
_entity.type
_entity.pdbx_description
1 polymer ?
#
loop_
_entity_poly.entity_id
_entity_poly.type
_entity_poly.pdbx_seq_one_letter_code
_entity_poly.pdbx_strand_id
1 'polypeptide(L)'
;RIQFGSGAWPLAPTSLVQLLRPSPEAVSAMVWSIFVYTVVPTGALLSAMLLSGKSLPMWAASKVLSTPLTFHNLQYSLGAVMTAVCLALSYMSYLSLRRCEWRAEETSDTAPYQDQLWRDVFRQGRNLYLSLLGLTVWAVAWRAKVLYDSEQLHYPMVHVRRRSLLVRFVYTALGLGFLLLADIPICRINYNLHLATFVTPKKQSLLTQSRTCEGIMLSSSGGMCGEFCKEVRQLSEERHNSIMFARNWHVLGRYAAELFDDSRGVQQGAERIKTLFEKKSCVEVLRSVDRSNQMVNYLCIVFAGISLLGAFSFFASVLHDHTKGHAHAE
;
A
#
# COMPACT_ATOMS: atom_id res chain seq x y z
N ARG A 1 -53.99 -47.53 -28.28
CA ARG A 1 -53.43 -46.18 -28.46
C ARG A 1 -52.39 -45.99 -27.34
N ILE A 2 -51.11 -46.08 -27.67
CA ILE A 2 -50.01 -46.11 -26.69
C ILE A 2 -49.64 -44.66 -26.36
N GLN A 3 -49.77 -44.25 -25.09
CA GLN A 3 -49.35 -42.93 -24.61
C GLN A 3 -47.86 -42.96 -24.29
N PHE A 4 -47.06 -42.19 -25.05
CA PHE A 4 -45.67 -41.90 -24.73
C PHE A 4 -45.61 -40.83 -23.64
N GLY A 5 -45.05 -41.18 -22.48
CA GLY A 5 -44.73 -40.24 -21.41
C GLY A 5 -43.54 -39.38 -21.81
N SER A 6 -43.72 -38.07 -21.78
CA SER A 6 -42.68 -37.07 -21.96
C SER A 6 -41.72 -37.08 -20.77
N GLY A 7 -40.62 -37.83 -20.89
CA GLY A 7 -39.49 -37.80 -19.97
C GLY A 7 -38.76 -36.46 -20.07
N ALA A 8 -38.84 -35.65 -19.01
CA ALA A 8 -38.02 -34.47 -18.83
C ALA A 8 -36.56 -34.89 -18.59
N TRP A 9 -35.66 -34.46 -19.48
CA TRP A 9 -34.23 -34.63 -19.31
C TRP A 9 -33.72 -33.67 -18.22
N PRO A 10 -32.87 -34.11 -17.27
CA PRO A 10 -32.29 -33.23 -16.27
C PRO A 10 -31.33 -32.26 -16.94
N LEU A 11 -31.54 -30.97 -16.66
CA LEU A 11 -30.69 -29.86 -17.08
C LEU A 11 -29.22 -30.14 -16.75
N ALA A 12 -28.36 -30.01 -17.76
CA ALA A 12 -26.91 -30.17 -17.65
C ALA A 12 -26.31 -29.20 -16.61
N PRO A 13 -25.23 -29.59 -15.91
CA PRO A 13 -24.61 -28.79 -14.85
C PRO A 13 -23.77 -27.66 -15.47
N THR A 14 -24.42 -26.56 -15.84
CA THR A 14 -23.77 -25.30 -16.26
C THR A 14 -23.16 -24.50 -15.09
N SER A 15 -23.23 -25.01 -13.86
CA SER A 15 -22.92 -24.23 -12.65
C SER A 15 -21.46 -24.24 -12.17
N LEU A 16 -20.61 -25.21 -12.58
CA LEU A 16 -19.23 -25.29 -12.06
C LEU A 16 -18.22 -24.37 -12.78
N VAL A 17 -18.42 -24.07 -14.06
CA VAL A 17 -17.49 -23.21 -14.83
C VAL A 17 -17.72 -21.72 -14.54
N GLN A 18 -18.92 -21.31 -14.13
CA GLN A 18 -19.20 -19.94 -13.72
C GLN A 18 -18.60 -19.58 -12.34
N LEU A 19 -18.42 -20.57 -11.46
CA LEU A 19 -17.84 -20.38 -10.12
C LEU A 19 -16.32 -20.11 -10.13
N LEU A 20 -15.63 -20.32 -11.27
CA LEU A 20 -14.18 -20.13 -11.38
C LEU A 20 -13.75 -18.86 -12.13
N ARG A 21 -14.69 -18.03 -12.62
CA ARG A 21 -14.31 -16.75 -13.23
C ARG A 21 -14.04 -15.73 -12.12
N PRO A 22 -12.80 -15.24 -11.97
CA PRO A 22 -12.52 -14.18 -11.01
C PRO A 22 -13.37 -12.96 -11.37
N SER A 23 -13.95 -12.31 -10.36
CA SER A 23 -14.68 -11.06 -10.58
C SER A 23 -13.74 -10.03 -11.23
N PRO A 24 -14.23 -9.16 -12.12
CA PRO A 24 -13.41 -8.12 -12.75
C PRO A 24 -12.70 -7.23 -11.72
N GLU A 25 -13.29 -7.08 -10.53
CA GLU A 25 -12.69 -6.38 -9.40
C GLU A 25 -11.48 -7.11 -8.82
N ALA A 26 -11.54 -8.44 -8.71
CA ALA A 26 -10.43 -9.27 -8.24
C ALA A 26 -9.26 -9.22 -9.23
N VAL A 27 -9.54 -9.31 -10.53
CA VAL A 27 -8.51 -9.18 -11.58
C VAL A 27 -7.85 -7.80 -11.52
N SER A 28 -8.65 -6.73 -11.38
CA SER A 28 -8.13 -5.37 -11.22
C SER A 28 -7.23 -5.22 -9.99
N ALA A 29 -7.67 -5.74 -8.83
CA ALA A 29 -6.88 -5.71 -7.61
C ALA A 29 -5.55 -6.47 -7.74
N MET A 30 -5.55 -7.61 -8.41
CA MET A 30 -4.33 -8.39 -8.69
C MET A 30 -3.36 -7.61 -9.58
N VAL A 31 -3.84 -6.99 -10.67
CA VAL A 31 -3.00 -6.20 -11.59
C VAL A 31 -2.31 -5.05 -10.85
N TRP A 32 -3.04 -4.29 -10.05
CA TRP A 32 -2.46 -3.17 -9.31
C TRP A 32 -1.50 -3.62 -8.21
N SER A 33 -1.76 -4.77 -7.58
CA SER A 33 -0.82 -5.36 -6.60
C SER A 33 0.49 -5.74 -7.28
N ILE A 34 0.43 -6.43 -8.42
CA ILE A 34 1.62 -6.76 -9.22
C ILE A 34 2.35 -5.48 -9.60
N PHE A 35 1.64 -4.48 -10.12
CA PHE A 35 2.23 -3.21 -10.53
C PHE A 35 3.00 -2.51 -9.39
N VAL A 36 2.39 -2.42 -8.20
CA VAL A 36 3.00 -1.75 -7.04
C VAL A 36 4.21 -2.51 -6.50
N TYR A 37 4.14 -3.84 -6.44
CA TYR A 37 5.21 -4.63 -5.82
C TYR A 37 6.31 -5.05 -6.78
N THR A 38 6.09 -5.02 -8.10
CA THR A 38 7.09 -5.43 -9.08
C THR A 38 7.52 -4.28 -10.00
N VAL A 39 6.58 -3.60 -10.65
CA VAL A 39 6.90 -2.62 -11.70
C VAL A 39 7.57 -1.38 -11.12
N VAL A 40 6.99 -0.80 -10.06
CA VAL A 40 7.54 0.43 -9.45
C VAL A 40 8.91 0.19 -8.79
N PRO A 41 9.09 -0.83 -7.92
CA PRO A 41 10.37 -1.06 -7.25
C PRO A 41 11.48 -1.44 -8.23
N THR A 42 11.17 -2.23 -9.27
CA THR A 42 12.15 -2.60 -10.30
C THR A 42 12.62 -1.38 -11.08
N GLY A 43 11.70 -0.53 -11.54
CA GLY A 43 12.07 0.70 -12.22
C GLY A 43 12.91 1.63 -11.31
N ALA A 44 12.57 1.68 -10.00
CA ALA A 44 13.26 2.54 -9.04
C ALA A 44 14.69 2.05 -8.79
N LEU A 45 14.86 0.73 -8.64
CA LEU A 45 16.16 0.09 -8.53
C LEU A 45 17.02 0.34 -9.77
N LEU A 46 16.48 0.14 -10.97
CA LEU A 46 17.21 0.38 -12.22
C LEU A 46 17.60 1.85 -12.38
N SER A 47 16.70 2.77 -12.02
CA SER A 47 17.01 4.21 -11.99
C SER A 47 18.13 4.52 -11.01
N ALA A 48 18.07 3.99 -9.79
CA ALA A 48 19.10 4.19 -8.78
C ALA A 48 20.45 3.61 -9.21
N MET A 49 20.46 2.43 -9.85
CA MET A 49 21.67 1.83 -10.42
C MET A 49 22.29 2.72 -11.50
N LEU A 50 21.47 3.26 -12.42
CA LEU A 50 21.97 4.17 -13.47
C LEU A 50 22.46 5.51 -12.92
N LEU A 51 21.78 6.06 -11.92
CA LEU A 51 22.12 7.33 -11.29
C LEU A 51 23.25 7.21 -10.25
N SER A 52 23.67 5.99 -9.91
CA SER A 52 24.70 5.75 -8.88
C SER A 52 26.09 6.26 -9.27
N GLY A 53 26.35 6.52 -10.56
CA GLY A 53 27.67 6.88 -11.07
C GLY A 53 28.69 5.74 -10.96
N LYS A 54 28.24 4.49 -10.82
CA LYS A 54 29.09 3.31 -10.69
C LYS A 54 29.02 2.44 -11.94
N SER A 55 30.17 2.17 -12.55
CA SER A 55 30.27 1.45 -13.83
C SER A 55 29.54 0.09 -13.82
N LEU A 56 29.76 -0.74 -12.80
CA LEU A 56 29.17 -2.08 -12.72
C LEU A 56 27.64 -2.09 -12.62
N PRO A 57 26.99 -1.39 -11.66
CA PRO A 57 25.53 -1.34 -11.62
C PRO A 57 24.93 -0.57 -12.80
N MET A 58 25.60 0.47 -13.31
CA MET A 58 25.15 1.16 -14.53
C MET A 58 25.17 0.23 -15.74
N TRP A 59 26.22 -0.56 -15.91
CA TRP A 59 26.34 -1.58 -16.95
C TRP A 59 25.24 -2.64 -16.80
N ALA A 60 25.04 -3.18 -15.60
CA ALA A 60 24.02 -4.19 -15.33
C ALA A 60 22.60 -3.64 -15.63
N ALA A 61 22.29 -2.44 -15.16
CA ALA A 61 21.01 -1.79 -15.42
C ALA A 61 20.81 -1.47 -16.91
N SER A 62 21.86 -1.00 -17.61
CA SER A 62 21.82 -0.77 -19.06
C SER A 62 21.56 -2.08 -19.82
N LYS A 63 22.18 -3.19 -19.42
CA LYS A 63 21.92 -4.51 -20.02
C LYS A 63 20.48 -4.96 -19.82
N VAL A 64 19.94 -4.85 -18.60
CA VAL A 64 18.54 -5.19 -18.31
C VAL A 64 17.58 -4.33 -19.16
N LEU A 65 17.79 -3.01 -19.19
CA LEU A 65 16.95 -2.09 -19.97
C LEU A 65 17.09 -2.26 -21.48
N SER A 66 18.24 -2.75 -21.95
CA SER A 66 18.50 -3.05 -23.38
C SER A 66 17.93 -4.39 -23.84
N THR A 67 17.36 -5.20 -22.94
CA THR A 67 16.77 -6.49 -23.30
C THR A 67 15.74 -6.26 -24.42
N PRO A 68 15.96 -6.80 -25.62
CA PRO A 68 15.08 -6.56 -26.76
C PRO A 68 13.80 -7.37 -26.59
N LEU A 69 12.66 -6.69 -26.72
CA LEU A 69 11.35 -7.32 -26.82
C LEU A 69 10.91 -7.25 -28.29
N THR A 70 10.81 -8.41 -28.92
CA THR A 70 10.40 -8.55 -30.32
C THR A 70 8.88 -8.65 -30.41
N PHE A 71 8.24 -7.63 -31.00
CA PHE A 71 6.84 -7.67 -31.35
C PHE A 71 6.72 -7.70 -32.87
N HIS A 72 6.47 -8.89 -33.42
CA HIS A 72 6.45 -9.10 -34.87
C HIS A 72 7.80 -8.72 -35.52
N ASN A 73 7.86 -7.63 -36.29
CA ASN A 73 9.06 -7.14 -36.97
C ASN A 73 9.73 -5.94 -36.29
N LEU A 74 9.22 -5.49 -35.15
CA LEU A 74 9.71 -4.32 -34.44
C LEU A 74 10.42 -4.75 -33.14
N GLN A 75 11.61 -4.20 -32.90
CA GLN A 75 12.38 -4.43 -31.68
C GLN A 75 12.28 -3.20 -30.79
N TYR A 76 11.75 -3.41 -29.58
CA TYR A 76 11.67 -2.35 -28.58
C TYR A 76 12.50 -2.72 -27.35
N SER A 77 13.16 -1.72 -26.76
CA SER A 77 13.84 -1.92 -25.47
C SER A 77 12.81 -2.09 -24.34
N LEU A 78 13.15 -2.90 -23.32
CA LEU A 78 12.32 -3.07 -22.13
C LEU A 78 11.92 -1.73 -21.50
N GLY A 79 12.87 -0.78 -21.40
CA GLY A 79 12.59 0.55 -20.85
C GLY A 79 11.51 1.32 -21.62
N ALA A 80 11.54 1.27 -22.96
CA ALA A 80 10.53 1.92 -23.79
C ALA A 80 9.15 1.26 -23.64
N VAL A 81 9.10 -0.08 -23.63
CA VAL A 81 7.84 -0.84 -23.46
C VAL A 81 7.22 -0.55 -22.10
N MET A 82 8.00 -0.61 -21.01
CA MET A 82 7.49 -0.34 -19.66
C MET A 82 7.02 1.10 -19.49
N THR A 83 7.74 2.07 -20.08
CA THR A 83 7.31 3.47 -20.10
C THR A 83 5.97 3.63 -20.82
N ALA A 84 5.80 2.99 -21.99
CA ALA A 84 4.55 3.03 -22.76
C ALA A 84 3.39 2.36 -21.99
N VAL A 85 3.63 1.23 -21.33
CA VAL A 85 2.64 0.56 -20.48
C VAL A 85 2.23 1.46 -19.30
N CYS A 86 3.17 2.08 -18.60
CA CYS A 86 2.87 3.00 -17.51
C CYS A 86 2.10 4.24 -17.99
N LEU A 87 2.40 4.74 -19.19
CA LEU A 87 1.67 5.84 -19.81
C LEU A 87 0.22 5.45 -20.12
N ALA A 88 0.01 4.28 -20.74
CA ALA A 88 -1.31 3.75 -21.04
C ALA A 88 -2.14 3.52 -19.76
N LEU A 89 -1.53 2.95 -18.72
CA LEU A 89 -2.16 2.76 -17.40
C LEU A 89 -2.51 4.09 -16.73
N SER A 90 -1.64 5.09 -16.84
CA SER A 90 -1.91 6.44 -16.32
C SER A 90 -3.09 7.09 -17.02
N TYR A 91 -3.15 6.99 -18.35
CA TYR A 91 -4.26 7.49 -19.14
C TYR A 91 -5.58 6.78 -18.79
N MET A 92 -5.59 5.45 -18.73
CA MET A 92 -6.77 4.67 -18.34
C MET A 92 -7.25 4.97 -16.92
N SER A 93 -6.32 5.14 -15.97
CA SER A 93 -6.63 5.49 -14.58
C SER A 93 -7.18 6.91 -14.48
N TYR A 94 -6.65 7.86 -15.26
CA TYR A 94 -7.18 9.22 -15.35
C TYR A 94 -8.62 9.23 -15.89
N LEU A 95 -8.90 8.54 -17.00
CA LEU A 95 -10.25 8.42 -17.54
C LEU A 95 -11.22 7.73 -16.57
N SER A 96 -10.73 6.80 -15.75
CA SER A 96 -11.54 6.09 -14.76
C SER A 96 -11.85 6.98 -13.56
N LEU A 97 -10.85 7.74 -13.08
CA LEU A 97 -11.05 8.76 -12.06
C LEU A 97 -12.07 9.80 -12.51
N ARG A 98 -11.92 10.37 -13.71
CA ARG A 98 -12.86 11.36 -14.26
C ARG A 98 -14.29 10.83 -14.35
N ARG A 99 -14.47 9.57 -14.74
CA ARG A 99 -15.81 8.94 -14.75
C ARG A 99 -16.38 8.75 -13.35
N CYS A 100 -15.56 8.40 -12.37
CA CYS A 100 -16.00 8.27 -10.97
C CYS A 100 -16.35 9.63 -10.35
N GLU A 101 -15.54 10.68 -10.60
CA GLU A 101 -15.80 12.05 -10.17
C GLU A 101 -17.14 12.55 -10.73
N TRP A 102 -17.35 12.39 -12.04
CA TRP A 102 -18.62 12.76 -12.69
C TRP A 102 -19.83 12.08 -12.04
N ARG A 103 -19.76 10.78 -11.78
CA ARG A 103 -20.86 10.04 -11.11
C ARG A 103 -21.08 10.49 -9.68
N ALA A 104 -20.01 10.82 -8.96
CA ALA A 104 -20.10 11.30 -7.58
C ALA A 104 -20.77 12.68 -7.53
N GLU A 105 -20.50 13.55 -8.50
CA GLU A 105 -21.16 14.85 -8.66
C GLU A 105 -22.65 14.70 -9.01
N GLU A 106 -22.98 13.84 -9.98
CA GLU A 106 -24.37 13.61 -10.43
C GLU A 106 -25.26 12.98 -9.34
N THR A 107 -24.68 12.18 -8.44
CA THR A 107 -25.42 11.42 -7.42
C THR A 107 -25.44 12.11 -6.04
N SER A 108 -24.97 13.37 -5.97
CA SER A 108 -24.80 14.16 -4.74
C SER A 108 -26.04 14.22 -3.83
N ASP A 109 -27.25 14.11 -4.40
CA ASP A 109 -28.50 14.27 -3.65
C ASP A 109 -29.00 12.99 -2.97
N THR A 110 -28.38 11.83 -3.21
CA THR A 110 -28.78 10.55 -2.58
C THR A 110 -27.76 10.08 -1.53
N ALA A 111 -28.03 10.42 -0.27
CA ALA A 111 -27.17 10.14 0.88
C ALA A 111 -26.68 8.68 1.08
N PRO A 112 -27.47 7.61 0.82
CA PRO A 112 -27.02 6.26 1.18
C PRO A 112 -25.91 5.68 0.29
N TYR A 113 -25.65 6.25 -0.89
CA TYR A 113 -24.64 5.72 -1.84
C TYR A 113 -23.37 6.57 -1.94
N GLN A 114 -23.32 7.70 -1.23
CA GLN A 114 -22.23 8.67 -1.36
C GLN A 114 -20.87 8.10 -0.92
N ASP A 115 -20.85 7.32 0.16
CA ASP A 115 -19.62 6.70 0.68
C ASP A 115 -18.98 5.72 -0.30
N GLN A 116 -19.81 4.94 -1.02
CA GLN A 116 -19.30 3.96 -1.98
C GLN A 116 -18.70 4.66 -3.20
N LEU A 117 -19.35 5.70 -3.69
CA LEU A 117 -18.86 6.52 -4.79
C LEU A 117 -17.53 7.20 -4.43
N TRP A 118 -17.40 7.77 -3.24
CA TRP A 118 -16.15 8.39 -2.78
C TRP A 118 -15.01 7.38 -2.62
N ARG A 119 -15.30 6.15 -2.16
CA ARG A 119 -14.30 5.06 -2.11
C ARG A 119 -13.79 4.72 -3.51
N ASP A 120 -14.67 4.68 -4.51
CA ASP A 120 -14.27 4.41 -5.89
C ASP A 120 -13.42 5.54 -6.47
N VAL A 121 -13.80 6.80 -6.22
CA VAL A 121 -13.00 7.98 -6.60
C VAL A 121 -11.60 7.88 -5.98
N PHE A 122 -11.50 7.61 -4.67
CA PHE A 122 -10.22 7.49 -4.00
C PHE A 122 -9.38 6.31 -4.54
N ARG A 123 -10.02 5.16 -4.79
CA ARG A 123 -9.36 3.98 -5.35
C ARG A 123 -8.77 4.27 -6.72
N GLN A 124 -9.52 4.94 -7.61
CA GLN A 124 -9.02 5.31 -8.94
C GLN A 124 -7.95 6.41 -8.87
N GLY A 125 -8.10 7.37 -7.96
CA GLY A 125 -7.08 8.39 -7.71
C GLY A 125 -5.74 7.78 -7.28
N ARG A 126 -5.76 6.85 -6.33
CA ARG A 126 -4.57 6.08 -5.93
C ARG A 126 -3.91 5.38 -7.10
N ASN A 127 -4.70 4.68 -7.93
CA ASN A 127 -4.20 3.97 -9.11
C ASN A 127 -3.51 4.93 -10.10
N LEU A 128 -4.10 6.11 -10.34
CA LEU A 128 -3.50 7.15 -11.18
C LEU A 128 -2.13 7.59 -10.65
N TYR A 129 -2.02 7.92 -9.36
CA TYR A 129 -0.75 8.32 -8.76
C TYR A 129 0.30 7.22 -8.83
N LEU A 130 -0.09 5.97 -8.61
CA LEU A 130 0.81 4.82 -8.72
C LEU A 130 1.32 4.65 -10.16
N SER A 131 0.44 4.75 -11.17
CA SER A 131 0.86 4.68 -12.57
C SER A 131 1.73 5.85 -13.00
N LEU A 132 1.48 7.06 -12.48
CA LEU A 132 2.33 8.23 -12.72
C LEU A 132 3.71 8.06 -12.07
N LEU A 133 3.76 7.49 -10.86
CA LEU A 133 5.02 7.14 -10.22
C LEU A 133 5.79 6.09 -11.03
N GLY A 134 5.11 5.04 -11.50
CA GLY A 134 5.71 4.06 -12.41
C GLY A 134 6.22 4.72 -13.69
N LEU A 135 5.43 5.60 -14.31
CA LEU A 135 5.80 6.32 -15.51
C LEU A 135 7.05 7.18 -15.31
N THR A 136 7.09 7.98 -14.23
CA THR A 136 8.24 8.85 -13.96
C THR A 136 9.51 8.05 -13.74
N VAL A 137 9.43 7.00 -12.91
CA VAL A 137 10.56 6.13 -12.62
C VAL A 137 11.07 5.42 -13.87
N TRP A 138 10.20 4.83 -14.69
CA TRP A 138 10.62 4.15 -15.92
C TRP A 138 11.11 5.11 -17.00
N ALA A 139 10.53 6.31 -17.10
CA ALA A 139 11.02 7.36 -18.00
C ALA A 139 12.42 7.84 -17.58
N VAL A 140 12.69 8.00 -16.29
CA VAL A 140 14.01 8.34 -15.76
C VAL A 140 15.01 7.22 -16.05
N ALA A 141 14.67 5.96 -15.77
CA ALA A 141 15.52 4.82 -16.08
C ALA A 141 15.87 4.77 -17.58
N TRP A 142 14.86 4.90 -18.45
CA TRP A 142 15.06 4.89 -19.90
C TRP A 142 15.93 6.07 -20.37
N ARG A 143 15.66 7.29 -19.88
CA ARG A 143 16.44 8.47 -20.25
C ARG A 143 17.89 8.39 -19.75
N ALA A 144 18.10 7.93 -18.52
CA ALA A 144 19.42 7.75 -17.94
C ALA A 144 20.22 6.68 -18.70
N LYS A 145 19.57 5.63 -19.19
CA LYS A 145 20.17 4.63 -20.06
C LYS A 145 20.61 5.22 -21.40
N VAL A 146 19.79 6.05 -22.04
CA VAL A 146 20.18 6.76 -23.28
C VAL A 146 21.38 7.67 -23.04
N LEU A 147 21.45 8.36 -21.91
CA LEU A 147 22.61 9.18 -21.54
C LEU A 147 23.87 8.37 -21.28
N TYR A 148 23.72 7.18 -20.69
CA TYR A 148 24.82 6.26 -20.45
C TYR A 148 25.38 5.71 -21.77
N ASP A 149 24.50 5.25 -22.66
CA ASP A 149 24.90 4.70 -23.97
C ASP A 149 25.53 5.78 -24.87
N SER A 150 25.16 7.06 -24.71
CA SER A 150 25.76 8.18 -25.44
C SER A 150 27.03 8.75 -24.80
N GLU A 151 27.52 8.12 -23.72
CA GLU A 151 28.65 8.59 -22.91
C GLU A 151 28.48 10.01 -22.34
N GLN A 152 27.26 10.55 -22.37
CA GLN A 152 26.94 11.89 -21.86
C GLN A 152 26.76 11.92 -20.34
N LEU A 153 26.52 10.76 -19.72
CA LEU A 153 26.46 10.62 -18.27
C LEU A 153 27.88 10.73 -17.68
N HIS A 154 28.41 11.95 -17.62
CA HIS A 154 29.73 12.21 -17.05
C HIS A 154 29.72 11.87 -15.57
N TYR A 155 30.56 10.91 -15.20
CA TYR A 155 30.82 10.60 -13.80
C TYR A 155 31.44 11.84 -13.17
N PRO A 156 30.91 12.39 -12.07
CA PRO A 156 31.70 13.29 -11.27
C PRO A 156 32.94 12.48 -10.84
N MET A 157 34.13 12.87 -11.32
CA MET A 157 35.41 12.27 -10.95
C MET A 157 35.73 12.63 -9.49
N VAL A 158 34.90 12.17 -8.56
CA VAL A 158 35.15 12.32 -7.14
C VAL A 158 36.33 11.42 -6.81
N HIS A 159 37.42 12.02 -6.35
CA HIS A 159 38.57 11.29 -5.83
C HIS A 159 38.19 10.56 -4.54
N VAL A 160 37.54 9.40 -4.68
CA VAL A 160 37.15 8.56 -3.54
C VAL A 160 38.40 7.91 -2.94
N ARG A 161 38.74 8.29 -1.70
CA ARG A 161 39.74 7.61 -0.87
C ARG A 161 39.17 6.25 -0.47
N ARG A 162 39.91 5.14 -0.69
CA ARG A 162 39.48 3.79 -0.26
C ARG A 162 39.16 3.82 1.23
N ARG A 163 37.91 3.57 1.61
CA ARG A 163 37.53 3.40 3.01
C ARG A 163 37.83 1.97 3.48
N SER A 164 38.17 1.81 4.75
CA SER A 164 38.42 0.50 5.35
C SER A 164 37.13 -0.34 5.41
N LEU A 165 37.27 -1.68 5.44
CA LEU A 165 36.12 -2.60 5.59
C LEU A 165 35.30 -2.31 6.84
N LEU A 166 35.96 -1.89 7.93
CA LEU A 166 35.31 -1.50 9.18
C LEU A 166 34.35 -0.33 8.96
N VAL A 167 34.73 0.69 8.20
CA VAL A 167 33.86 1.83 7.87
C VAL A 167 32.64 1.37 7.07
N ARG A 168 32.80 0.43 6.14
CA ARG A 168 31.66 -0.14 5.39
C ARG A 168 30.71 -0.90 6.30
N PHE A 169 31.23 -1.74 7.19
CA PHE A 169 30.42 -2.47 8.16
C PHE A 169 29.60 -1.52 9.03
N VAL A 170 30.23 -0.45 9.54
CA VAL A 170 29.55 0.59 10.33
C VAL A 170 28.43 1.24 9.52
N TYR A 171 28.68 1.65 8.27
CA TYR A 171 27.63 2.24 7.44
C TYR A 171 26.50 1.28 7.11
N THR A 172 26.78 0.00 6.84
CA THR A 172 25.74 -1.02 6.65
C THR A 172 24.91 -1.19 7.92
N ALA A 173 25.56 -1.27 9.09
CA ALA A 173 24.87 -1.40 10.38
C ALA A 173 23.98 -0.17 10.67
N LEU A 174 24.46 1.04 10.37
CA LEU A 174 23.66 2.26 10.46
C LEU A 174 22.47 2.22 9.50
N GLY A 175 22.67 1.83 8.24
CA GLY A 175 21.59 1.69 7.26
C GLY A 175 20.51 0.71 7.70
N LEU A 176 20.91 -0.46 8.21
CA LEU A 176 19.99 -1.44 8.80
C LEU A 176 19.29 -0.89 10.05
N GLY A 177 20.00 -0.19 10.93
CA GLY A 177 19.42 0.48 12.09
C GLY A 177 18.32 1.48 11.70
N PHE A 178 18.54 2.26 10.64
CA PHE A 178 17.56 3.19 10.10
C PHE A 178 16.34 2.49 9.48
N LEU A 179 16.51 1.35 8.80
CA LEU A 179 15.39 0.53 8.33
C LEU A 179 14.57 -0.04 9.49
N LEU A 180 15.24 -0.51 10.54
CA LEU A 180 14.60 -1.00 11.76
C LEU A 180 13.81 0.12 12.45
N LEU A 181 14.38 1.33 12.54
CA LEU A 181 13.68 2.50 13.07
C LEU A 181 12.47 2.91 12.22
N ALA A 182 12.52 2.71 10.90
CA ALA A 182 11.39 3.01 10.02
C ALA A 182 10.18 2.10 10.24
N ASP A 183 10.37 0.88 10.77
CA ASP A 183 9.29 -0.08 11.04
C ASP A 183 8.23 0.47 12.00
N ILE A 184 8.65 1.22 13.03
CA ILE A 184 7.76 1.81 14.04
C ILE A 184 6.75 2.80 13.42
N PRO A 185 7.17 3.88 12.73
CA PRO A 185 6.23 4.80 12.11
C PRO A 185 5.45 4.15 10.96
N ILE A 186 6.04 3.23 10.20
CA ILE A 186 5.32 2.51 9.12
C ILE A 186 4.19 1.66 9.72
N CYS A 187 4.41 0.97 10.83
CA CYS A 187 3.37 0.25 11.55
C CYS A 187 2.17 1.15 11.90
N ARG A 188 2.44 2.38 12.36
CA ARG A 188 1.40 3.35 12.69
C ARG A 188 0.63 3.81 11.46
N ILE A 189 1.32 4.07 10.36
CA ILE A 189 0.71 4.46 9.08
C ILE A 189 -0.20 3.34 8.57
N ASN A 190 0.31 2.11 8.58
CA ASN A 190 -0.43 0.91 8.14
C ASN A 190 -1.71 0.73 8.96
N TYR A 191 -1.62 0.82 10.29
CA TYR A 191 -2.78 0.81 11.18
C TYR A 191 -3.83 1.87 10.83
N ASN A 192 -3.43 3.13 10.65
CA ASN A 192 -4.37 4.21 10.32
C ASN A 192 -5.02 4.00 8.95
N LEU A 193 -4.27 3.47 7.99
CA LEU A 193 -4.80 3.13 6.67
C LEU A 193 -5.90 2.07 6.79
N HIS A 194 -5.68 1.02 7.59
CA HIS A 194 -6.69 0.00 7.86
C HIS A 194 -7.94 0.58 8.54
N LEU A 195 -7.78 1.47 9.54
CA LEU A 195 -8.93 2.13 10.16
C LEU A 195 -9.73 2.97 9.17
N ALA A 196 -9.06 3.83 8.40
CA ALA A 196 -9.70 4.67 7.41
C ALA A 196 -10.46 3.87 6.35
N THR A 197 -9.95 2.68 6.00
CA THR A 197 -10.53 1.82 4.96
C THR A 197 -11.73 1.00 5.47
N PHE A 198 -11.62 0.41 6.66
CA PHE A 198 -12.59 -0.60 7.12
C PHE A 198 -13.49 -0.11 8.26
N VAL A 199 -12.98 0.74 9.16
CA VAL A 199 -13.64 1.10 10.42
C VAL A 199 -14.35 2.45 10.33
N THR A 200 -13.68 3.48 9.81
CA THR A 200 -14.21 4.85 9.72
C THR A 200 -15.54 4.93 8.94
N PRO A 201 -15.71 4.25 7.79
CA PRO A 201 -16.96 4.36 7.04
C PRO A 201 -18.15 3.69 7.76
N LYS A 202 -17.92 2.51 8.35
CA LYS A 202 -18.94 1.82 9.17
C LYS A 202 -19.33 2.67 10.38
N LYS A 203 -18.35 3.32 11.01
CA LYS A 203 -18.60 4.27 12.10
C LYS A 203 -19.51 5.42 11.64
N GLN A 204 -19.23 6.03 10.48
CA GLN A 204 -20.03 7.13 9.95
C GLN A 204 -21.48 6.70 9.67
N SER A 205 -21.66 5.53 9.07
CA SER A 205 -22.98 4.93 8.86
C SER A 205 -23.74 4.73 10.19
N LEU A 206 -23.12 4.13 11.21
CA LEU A 206 -23.73 3.93 12.54
C LEU A 206 -24.02 5.24 13.27
N LEU A 207 -23.20 6.28 13.08
CA LEU A 207 -23.42 7.57 13.73
C LEU A 207 -24.74 8.22 13.31
N THR A 208 -25.24 7.94 12.10
CA THR A 208 -26.56 8.43 11.65
C THR A 208 -27.72 7.88 12.51
N GLN A 209 -27.58 6.67 13.04
CA GLN A 209 -28.57 6.00 13.89
C GLN A 209 -28.36 6.28 15.38
N SER A 210 -27.22 6.88 15.77
CA SER A 210 -26.82 7.00 17.18
C SER A 210 -27.75 7.85 18.05
N ARG A 211 -28.52 8.77 17.47
CA ARG A 211 -29.40 9.69 18.24
C ARG A 211 -30.51 8.98 18.99
N THR A 212 -31.01 7.86 18.48
CA THR A 212 -32.12 7.10 19.10
C THR A 212 -31.67 6.18 20.23
N CYS A 213 -30.36 5.93 20.36
CA CYS A 213 -29.79 4.98 21.30
C CYS A 213 -28.77 5.61 22.27
N GLU A 214 -28.86 6.93 22.50
CA GLU A 214 -27.96 7.66 23.39
C GLU A 214 -28.16 7.20 24.86
N GLY A 215 -27.06 6.97 25.57
CA GLY A 215 -27.07 6.47 26.96
C GLY A 215 -27.34 4.98 27.14
N ILE A 216 -27.74 4.25 26.10
CA ILE A 216 -28.03 2.82 26.19
C ILE A 216 -26.75 2.00 26.32
N MET A 217 -26.71 1.12 27.33
CA MET A 217 -25.64 0.14 27.53
C MET A 217 -25.97 -1.17 26.84
N LEU A 218 -24.94 -1.93 26.44
CA LEU A 218 -25.10 -3.20 25.73
C LEU A 218 -25.93 -4.21 26.55
N SER A 219 -25.68 -4.29 27.87
CA SER A 219 -26.36 -5.23 28.78
C SER A 219 -27.86 -4.96 28.97
N SER A 220 -28.29 -3.71 28.85
CA SER A 220 -29.68 -3.28 29.03
C SER A 220 -30.42 -3.06 27.70
N SER A 221 -29.77 -3.33 26.57
CA SER A 221 -30.30 -3.02 25.25
C SER A 221 -31.26 -4.09 24.74
N GLY A 222 -32.37 -3.65 24.14
CA GLY A 222 -33.36 -4.49 23.45
C GLY A 222 -33.84 -3.82 22.15
N GLY A 223 -34.52 -4.57 21.29
CA GLY A 223 -35.06 -4.08 20.01
C GLY A 223 -33.98 -3.47 19.11
N MET A 224 -34.33 -2.35 18.46
CA MET A 224 -33.45 -1.62 17.51
C MET A 224 -32.11 -1.19 18.15
N CYS A 225 -32.13 -0.70 19.39
CA CYS A 225 -30.89 -0.31 20.06
C CYS A 225 -30.01 -1.50 20.46
N GLY A 226 -30.59 -2.69 20.63
CA GLY A 226 -29.83 -3.93 20.80
C GLY A 226 -29.06 -4.32 19.55
N GLU A 227 -29.67 -4.18 18.36
CA GLU A 227 -29.00 -4.43 17.07
C GLU A 227 -27.89 -3.41 16.83
N PHE A 228 -28.19 -2.12 17.02
CA PHE A 228 -27.18 -1.05 16.96
C PHE A 228 -25.99 -1.33 17.89
N CYS A 229 -26.24 -1.67 19.15
CA CYS A 229 -25.18 -1.99 20.11
C CYS A 229 -24.34 -3.21 19.69
N LYS A 230 -24.94 -4.22 19.05
CA LYS A 230 -24.21 -5.38 18.49
C LYS A 230 -23.32 -4.96 17.32
N GLU A 231 -23.80 -4.11 16.41
CA GLU A 231 -23.00 -3.61 15.30
C GLU A 231 -21.82 -2.74 15.78
N VAL A 232 -22.04 -1.89 16.78
CA VAL A 232 -20.95 -1.11 17.41
C VAL A 232 -19.92 -2.03 18.06
N ARG A 233 -20.35 -3.13 18.68
CA ARG A 233 -19.44 -4.15 19.24
C ARG A 233 -18.63 -4.83 18.15
N GLN A 234 -19.28 -5.29 17.08
CA GLN A 234 -18.59 -5.89 15.94
C GLN A 234 -17.57 -4.92 15.32
N LEU A 235 -17.92 -3.64 15.18
CA LEU A 235 -17.00 -2.62 14.69
C LEU A 235 -15.80 -2.41 15.62
N SER A 236 -16.00 -2.52 16.93
CA SER A 236 -14.92 -2.44 17.92
C SER A 236 -13.98 -3.66 17.84
N GLU A 237 -14.53 -4.85 17.60
CA GLU A 237 -13.78 -6.08 17.36
C GLU A 237 -12.98 -6.02 16.05
N GLU A 238 -13.59 -5.53 14.95
CA GLU A 238 -12.91 -5.30 13.67
C GLU A 238 -11.75 -4.32 13.79
N ARG A 239 -11.93 -3.23 14.55
CA ARG A 239 -10.85 -2.31 14.89
C ARG A 239 -9.72 -3.02 15.64
N HIS A 240 -10.04 -3.84 16.64
CA HIS A 240 -9.02 -4.57 17.40
C HIS A 240 -8.25 -5.54 16.51
N ASN A 241 -8.94 -6.27 15.63
CA ASN A 241 -8.32 -7.17 14.66
C ASN A 241 -7.40 -6.42 13.69
N SER A 242 -7.81 -5.23 13.24
CA SER A 242 -6.98 -4.36 12.38
C SER A 242 -5.69 -3.90 13.08
N ILE A 243 -5.77 -3.59 14.38
CA ILE A 243 -4.60 -3.24 15.20
C ILE A 243 -3.66 -4.44 15.32
N MET A 244 -4.21 -5.61 15.67
CA MET A 244 -3.42 -6.82 15.86
C MET A 244 -2.76 -7.28 14.56
N PHE A 245 -3.46 -7.15 13.43
CA PHE A 245 -2.89 -7.41 12.11
C PHE A 245 -1.66 -6.54 11.84
N ALA A 246 -1.78 -5.21 12.02
CA ALA A 246 -0.65 -4.29 11.81
C ALA A 246 0.52 -4.60 12.76
N ARG A 247 0.24 -4.89 14.04
CA ARG A 247 1.28 -5.25 15.02
C ARG A 247 1.99 -6.56 14.66
N ASN A 248 1.26 -7.57 14.20
CA ASN A 248 1.88 -8.86 13.85
C ASN A 248 2.76 -8.78 12.60
N TRP A 249 2.53 -7.80 11.73
CA TRP A 249 3.35 -7.57 10.55
C TRP A 249 4.64 -6.77 10.84
N HIS A 250 4.62 -5.92 11.88
CA HIS A 250 5.71 -5.00 12.22
C HIS A 250 6.32 -5.35 13.58
N VAL A 251 7.44 -6.09 13.59
CA VAL A 251 8.04 -6.62 14.82
C VAL A 251 8.43 -5.51 15.79
N LEU A 252 9.14 -4.47 15.34
CA LEU A 252 9.55 -3.37 16.21
C LEU A 252 8.38 -2.43 16.51
N GLY A 253 7.48 -2.25 15.54
CA GLY A 253 6.21 -1.57 15.77
C GLY A 253 5.39 -2.19 16.90
N ARG A 254 5.36 -3.53 17.00
CA ARG A 254 4.71 -4.27 18.07
C ARG A 254 5.33 -4.00 19.43
N TYR A 255 6.64 -4.17 19.57
CA TYR A 255 7.34 -3.92 20.84
C TYR A 255 7.18 -2.47 21.31
N ALA A 256 7.29 -1.50 20.39
CA ALA A 256 7.08 -0.10 20.70
C ALA A 256 5.64 0.18 21.18
N ALA A 257 4.66 -0.50 20.57
CA ALA A 257 3.27 -0.36 20.96
C ALA A 257 2.99 -1.00 22.33
N GLU A 258 3.53 -2.18 22.61
CA GLU A 258 3.43 -2.86 23.92
C GLU A 258 4.06 -2.01 25.02
N LEU A 259 5.27 -1.50 24.82
CA LEU A 259 5.94 -0.61 25.77
C LEU A 259 5.12 0.66 26.07
N PHE A 260 4.53 1.26 25.03
CA PHE A 260 3.69 2.44 25.18
C PHE A 260 2.38 2.12 25.92
N ASP A 261 1.77 0.96 25.66
CA ASP A 261 0.56 0.51 26.35
C ASP A 261 0.84 0.22 27.84
N ASP A 262 1.96 -0.45 28.14
CA ASP A 262 2.43 -0.75 29.49
C ASP A 262 2.73 0.53 30.28
N SER A 263 3.40 1.51 29.67
CA SER A 263 3.66 2.81 30.30
C SER A 263 2.39 3.58 30.68
N ARG A 264 1.26 3.25 30.03
CA ARG A 264 -0.06 3.86 30.30
C ARG A 264 -0.93 3.00 31.22
N GLY A 265 -0.46 1.82 31.62
CA GLY A 265 -1.23 0.84 32.38
C GLY A 265 -2.47 0.33 31.63
N VAL A 266 -2.44 0.32 30.29
CA VAL A 266 -3.60 -0.06 29.48
C VAL A 266 -3.49 -1.54 29.11
N GLN A 267 -4.34 -2.39 29.71
CA GLN A 267 -4.45 -3.79 29.29
C GLN A 267 -4.99 -3.88 27.85
N GLN A 268 -4.21 -4.52 26.98
CA GLN A 268 -4.56 -4.82 25.60
C GLN A 268 -5.26 -6.20 25.54
N GLY A 269 -6.36 -6.31 24.78
CA GLY A 269 -7.04 -7.60 24.56
C GLY A 269 -8.54 -7.50 24.36
N ALA A 270 -9.18 -8.63 24.04
CA ALA A 270 -10.63 -8.74 23.86
C ALA A 270 -11.41 -8.35 25.14
N GLU A 271 -10.86 -8.65 26.32
CA GLU A 271 -11.45 -8.28 27.61
C GLU A 271 -11.61 -6.77 27.80
N ARG A 272 -10.73 -5.98 27.17
CA ARG A 272 -10.87 -4.52 27.16
C ARG A 272 -12.14 -4.08 26.45
N ILE A 273 -12.50 -4.75 25.35
CA ILE A 273 -13.73 -4.43 24.61
C ILE A 273 -14.93 -4.70 25.52
N LYS A 274 -14.97 -5.86 26.17
CA LYS A 274 -16.03 -6.20 27.14
C LYS A 274 -16.14 -5.16 28.25
N THR A 275 -15.02 -4.84 28.89
CA THR A 275 -14.96 -3.82 29.96
C THR A 275 -15.39 -2.43 29.48
N LEU A 276 -15.10 -2.07 28.22
CA LEU A 276 -15.54 -0.80 27.62
C LEU A 276 -17.06 -0.73 27.49
N PHE A 277 -17.71 -1.80 27.06
CA PHE A 277 -19.17 -1.88 26.93
C PHE A 277 -19.90 -2.02 28.28
N GLU A 278 -19.22 -2.48 29.33
CA GLU A 278 -19.74 -2.46 30.70
C GLU A 278 -19.71 -1.06 31.30
N LYS A 279 -18.71 -0.24 30.93
CA LYS A 279 -18.50 1.10 31.53
C LYS A 279 -19.09 2.25 30.73
N LYS A 280 -19.42 2.04 29.45
CA LYS A 280 -19.82 3.12 28.52
C LYS A 280 -21.03 2.72 27.69
N SER A 281 -21.83 3.71 27.32
CA SER A 281 -22.92 3.52 26.36
C SER A 281 -22.38 3.15 24.97
N CYS A 282 -23.19 2.47 24.16
CA CYS A 282 -22.80 2.07 22.81
C CYS A 282 -22.42 3.29 21.95
N VAL A 283 -23.10 4.42 22.12
CA VAL A 283 -22.78 5.68 21.40
C VAL A 283 -21.43 6.25 21.84
N GLU A 284 -21.11 6.25 23.14
CA GLU A 284 -19.80 6.69 23.62
C GLU A 284 -18.67 5.81 23.11
N VAL A 285 -18.89 4.49 23.09
CA VAL A 285 -17.94 3.54 22.50
C VAL A 285 -17.75 3.88 21.02
N LEU A 286 -18.83 3.98 20.24
CA LEU A 286 -18.80 4.30 18.81
C LEU A 286 -18.02 5.59 18.51
N ARG A 287 -18.28 6.68 19.26
CA ARG A 287 -17.55 7.95 19.12
C ARG A 287 -16.04 7.77 19.34
N SER A 288 -15.67 6.89 20.28
CA SER A 288 -14.27 6.61 20.65
C SER A 288 -13.52 5.62 19.73
N VAL A 289 -14.24 4.80 18.93
CA VAL A 289 -13.63 3.74 18.09
C VAL A 289 -12.54 4.31 17.19
N ASP A 290 -12.80 5.37 16.44
CA ASP A 290 -11.82 5.93 15.49
C ASP A 290 -11.09 7.18 16.02
N ARG A 291 -10.74 7.21 17.31
CA ARG A 291 -9.96 8.34 17.85
C ARG A 291 -8.47 8.15 17.54
N SER A 292 -8.01 8.71 16.43
CA SER A 292 -6.58 8.82 16.11
C SER A 292 -6.05 10.22 16.45
N ASN A 293 -4.76 10.30 16.80
CA ASN A 293 -4.08 11.58 17.01
C ASN A 293 -3.41 11.98 15.70
N GLN A 294 -4.00 12.95 14.98
CA GLN A 294 -3.52 13.37 13.66
C GLN A 294 -2.10 13.93 13.70
N MET A 295 -1.74 14.68 14.74
CA MET A 295 -0.39 15.20 14.90
C MET A 295 0.65 14.06 14.97
N VAL A 296 0.37 13.01 15.75
CA VAL A 296 1.24 11.82 15.84
C VAL A 296 1.32 11.10 14.49
N ASN A 297 0.22 11.02 13.76
CA ASN A 297 0.20 10.38 12.44
C ASN A 297 1.09 11.13 11.44
N TYR A 298 1.02 12.47 11.40
CA TYR A 298 1.90 13.29 10.56
C TYR A 298 3.37 13.13 10.95
N LEU A 299 3.68 13.14 12.25
CA LEU A 299 5.03 12.91 12.72
C LEU A 299 5.55 11.54 12.29
N CYS A 300 4.75 10.47 12.40
CA CYS A 300 5.13 9.15 11.92
C CYS A 300 5.44 9.15 10.41
N ILE A 301 4.63 9.82 9.57
CA ILE A 301 4.91 9.92 8.14
C ILE A 301 6.26 10.59 7.87
N VAL A 302 6.52 11.72 8.53
CA VAL A 302 7.80 12.45 8.41
C VAL A 302 8.97 11.59 8.89
N PHE A 303 8.86 10.95 10.06
CA PHE A 303 9.90 10.08 10.60
C PHE A 303 10.16 8.84 9.75
N ALA A 304 9.13 8.23 9.16
CA ALA A 304 9.31 7.13 8.21
C ALA A 304 10.11 7.60 6.99
N GLY A 305 9.76 8.76 6.42
CA GLY A 305 10.48 9.35 5.29
C GLY A 305 11.94 9.62 5.60
N ILE A 306 12.23 10.31 6.71
CA ILE A 306 13.60 10.59 7.16
C ILE A 306 14.37 9.28 7.40
N SER A 307 13.73 8.29 8.01
CA SER A 307 14.39 7.02 8.35
C SER A 307 14.80 6.25 7.09
N LEU A 308 13.90 6.18 6.11
CA LEU A 308 14.17 5.56 4.81
C LEU A 308 15.26 6.29 4.03
N LEU A 309 15.22 7.64 3.99
CA LEU A 309 16.26 8.44 3.36
C LEU A 309 17.64 8.24 4.03
N GLY A 310 17.67 8.18 5.36
CA GLY A 310 18.87 7.87 6.13
C GLY A 310 19.44 6.50 5.77
N ALA A 311 18.59 5.47 5.75
CA ALA A 311 18.99 4.12 5.34
C ALA A 311 19.61 4.11 3.93
N PHE A 312 18.96 4.73 2.96
CA PHE A 312 19.48 4.80 1.59
C PHE A 312 20.80 5.57 1.49
N SER A 313 20.96 6.67 2.23
CA SER A 313 22.21 7.44 2.25
C SER A 313 23.40 6.62 2.78
N PHE A 314 23.15 5.82 3.83
CA PHE A 314 24.18 4.94 4.37
C PHE A 314 24.50 3.76 3.45
N PHE A 315 23.51 3.11 2.84
CA PHE A 315 23.77 2.05 1.86
C PHE A 315 24.48 2.57 0.61
N ALA A 316 24.12 3.76 0.12
CA ALA A 316 24.83 4.41 -0.98
C ALA A 316 26.31 4.64 -0.64
N SER A 317 26.61 5.02 0.60
CA SER A 317 27.98 5.19 1.09
C SER A 317 28.79 3.89 1.10
N VAL A 318 28.17 2.74 1.33
CA VAL A 318 28.81 1.41 1.29
C VAL A 318 29.10 0.97 -0.14
N LEU A 319 28.12 1.12 -1.01
CA LEU A 319 28.23 0.75 -2.42
C LEU A 319 29.28 1.60 -3.15
N HIS A 320 29.60 2.79 -2.62
CA HIS A 320 30.54 3.71 -3.26
C HIS A 320 32.00 3.19 -3.32
N ASP A 321 32.39 2.21 -2.51
CA ASP A 321 33.80 1.79 -2.41
C ASP A 321 34.17 0.51 -3.19
N HIS A 322 33.21 -0.30 -3.66
CA HIS A 322 33.51 -1.59 -4.31
C HIS A 322 34.07 -1.45 -5.75
N THR A 323 33.87 -0.33 -6.42
CA THR A 323 34.13 -0.22 -7.86
C THR A 323 35.54 0.19 -8.27
N LYS A 324 36.42 0.56 -7.32
CA LYS A 324 37.82 0.94 -7.62
C LYS A 324 38.83 -0.21 -7.60
N GLY A 325 38.40 -1.44 -7.26
CA GLY A 325 39.28 -2.61 -7.20
C GLY A 325 39.59 -3.21 -8.58
N HIS A 326 38.65 -3.13 -9.52
CA HIS A 326 38.75 -3.80 -10.81
C HIS A 326 39.32 -2.95 -11.95
N ALA A 327 39.26 -1.61 -11.87
CA ALA A 327 39.72 -0.73 -12.95
C ALA A 327 41.25 -0.56 -13.05
N HIS A 328 42.04 -1.25 -12.21
CA HIS A 328 43.51 -1.24 -12.27
C HIS A 328 44.09 -2.65 -12.43
N ALA A 329 43.25 -3.64 -12.81
CA ALA A 329 43.66 -5.02 -13.06
C ALA A 329 43.57 -5.42 -14.54
N GLU A 330 43.30 -4.47 -15.43
CA GLU A 330 43.42 -4.57 -16.90
C GLU A 330 44.42 -3.51 -17.38
#